data_AF-A0A8J4S6X1-F1
#
_entry.id   AF-A0A8J4S6X1-F1
#
_cell.length_a   1.000
_cell.length_b   1.000
_cell.length_c   1.000
_cell.angle_alpha   90.00
_cell.angle_beta   90.00
_cell.angle_gamma   90.00
#
_symmetry.space_group_name_H-M   'P 1'
#
loop_
_entity.id
_entity.type
_entity.pdbx_description
1 polymer ?
#
loop_
_entity_poly.entity_id
_entity_poly.type
_entity_poly.pdbx_seq_one_letter_code
_entity_poly.pdbx_strand_id
1 'polypeptide(L)'
;METTQAADAPPAPAAANAEALNVTTASSSAPSSAPALKKRRVERRERMRKSALCKHFDKPGGCPFPNCKYAHGRAEISDAGPHSVVAQRRLIREQAIHRAEEQFQTADAGTVTSKRRGTMIERYYTEMFSCDTRGKALEDQYVHMHSNRLCVVGIAASHPAMQEGIESVEFSQNILESRVTGKKKKGGLFLLPNTALCVVKCKSGREFTLYSCIRGSLIEVNERLQTEPTLLQQKHQTDGYLIIIQPKKVEVAEIQESLLSKDEYKQFRAIPQSVKDAAAVTAAASEKKPAP
;
A
#
# COMPACT_ATOMS: atom_id res chain seq x y z
N MET A 1 31.21 -69.52 16.71
CA MET A 1 30.89 -68.28 15.99
C MET A 1 30.33 -67.32 17.01
N GLU A 2 30.97 -66.15 17.11
CA GLU A 2 30.55 -64.87 17.69
C GLU A 2 29.02 -64.61 17.55
N THR A 3 28.29 -63.79 18.33
CA THR A 3 28.62 -62.52 18.99
C THR A 3 27.43 -62.07 19.88
N THR A 4 27.73 -61.48 21.06
CA THR A 4 27.16 -60.27 21.72
C THR A 4 25.65 -59.95 21.91
N GLN A 5 25.27 -59.78 23.19
CA GLN A 5 24.66 -58.61 23.91
C GLN A 5 24.27 -57.34 23.09
N ALA A 6 23.36 -56.43 23.46
CA ALA A 6 22.78 -55.95 24.73
C ALA A 6 21.52 -55.07 24.44
N ALA A 7 20.49 -55.07 25.28
CA ALA A 7 20.19 -54.08 26.35
C ALA A 7 19.20 -52.96 25.95
N ASP A 8 18.05 -52.99 26.63
CA ASP A 8 16.89 -52.11 26.54
C ASP A 8 17.04 -50.92 27.51
N ALA A 9 16.48 -49.76 27.15
CA ALA A 9 16.67 -48.48 27.83
C ALA A 9 15.58 -48.20 28.89
N PRO A 10 15.91 -47.51 30.00
CA PRO A 10 14.95 -47.23 31.08
C PRO A 10 14.11 -45.95 30.85
N PRO A 11 12.98 -45.79 31.59
CA PRO A 11 11.98 -44.75 31.33
C PRO A 11 12.30 -43.40 32.02
N ALA A 12 11.70 -42.33 31.47
CA ALA A 12 11.83 -40.94 31.88
C ALA A 12 11.18 -40.61 33.24
N PRO A 13 11.72 -39.63 34.01
CA PRO A 13 11.02 -39.07 35.16
C PRO A 13 10.40 -37.69 34.93
N ALA A 14 9.45 -37.43 35.82
CA ALA A 14 8.47 -36.36 35.93
C ALA A 14 8.96 -34.90 35.92
N ALA A 15 8.02 -34.03 35.52
CA ALA A 15 8.07 -32.57 35.56
C ALA A 15 8.04 -32.01 36.99
N ALA A 16 8.82 -30.96 37.23
CA ALA A 16 8.75 -30.11 38.42
C ALA A 16 8.70 -28.63 38.00
N ASN A 17 7.81 -27.89 38.66
CA ASN A 17 7.51 -26.47 38.49
C ASN A 17 8.67 -25.55 38.91
N ALA A 18 8.81 -24.39 38.27
CA ALA A 18 9.52 -23.24 38.81
C ALA A 18 8.81 -21.93 38.45
N GLU A 19 8.58 -21.12 39.48
CA GLU A 19 7.82 -19.88 39.56
C GLU A 19 8.30 -18.75 38.64
N ALA A 20 7.33 -18.01 38.08
CA ALA A 20 7.54 -16.75 37.39
C ALA A 20 7.44 -15.58 38.38
N LEU A 21 8.55 -14.87 38.59
CA LEU A 21 8.57 -13.59 39.27
C LEU A 21 8.48 -12.44 38.25
N ASN A 22 7.49 -11.60 38.52
CA ASN A 22 7.04 -10.44 37.78
C ASN A 22 8.01 -9.25 37.99
N VAL A 23 8.49 -8.63 36.91
CA VAL A 23 9.11 -7.29 36.96
C VAL A 23 8.38 -6.39 35.97
N THR A 24 7.50 -5.56 36.52
CA THR A 24 6.88 -4.40 35.88
C THR A 24 7.91 -3.30 35.67
N THR A 25 8.15 -2.92 34.41
CA THR A 25 8.71 -1.61 34.07
C THR A 25 7.72 -0.86 33.19
N ALA A 26 7.22 0.25 33.75
CA ALA A 26 6.39 1.21 33.07
C ALA A 26 7.24 2.06 32.12
N SER A 27 6.89 2.09 30.83
CA SER A 27 7.42 3.06 29.89
C SER A 27 6.26 3.77 29.20
N SER A 28 6.15 5.05 29.52
CA SER A 28 5.27 6.06 28.96
C SER A 28 5.27 6.06 27.43
N SER A 29 4.11 5.84 26.81
CA SER A 29 3.93 5.96 25.37
C SER A 29 3.09 7.19 25.03
N ALA A 30 3.67 8.07 24.23
CA ALA A 30 3.00 9.17 23.54
C ALA A 30 1.85 8.63 22.65
N PRO A 31 0.83 9.44 22.33
CA PRO A 31 -0.42 8.95 21.75
C PRO A 31 -0.19 8.47 20.31
N SER A 32 -0.11 7.15 20.14
CA SER A 32 -0.03 6.52 18.82
C SER A 32 -1.38 6.62 18.11
N SER A 33 -1.37 6.86 16.80
CA SER A 33 -2.54 6.84 15.90
C SER A 33 -3.14 5.43 15.68
N ALA A 34 -2.69 4.43 16.45
CA ALA A 34 -3.20 3.07 16.48
C ALA A 34 -4.72 2.92 16.73
N PRO A 35 -5.40 3.74 17.56
CA PRO A 35 -6.84 3.60 17.77
C PRO A 35 -7.65 4.02 16.54
N ALA A 36 -7.18 5.00 15.75
CA ALA A 36 -7.83 5.40 14.50
C ALA A 36 -7.75 4.29 13.44
N LEU A 37 -6.62 3.59 13.33
CA LEU A 37 -6.45 2.45 12.43
C LEU A 37 -7.29 1.24 12.85
N LYS A 38 -7.39 0.96 14.17
CA LYS A 38 -8.27 -0.09 14.71
C LYS A 38 -9.74 0.22 14.46
N LYS A 39 -10.18 1.46 14.70
CA LYS A 39 -11.54 1.93 14.42
C LYS A 39 -11.90 1.78 12.94
N ARG A 40 -11.03 2.28 12.03
CA ARG A 40 -11.20 2.10 10.58
C ARG A 40 -11.27 0.63 10.16
N ARG A 41 -10.51 -0.26 10.80
CA ARG A 41 -10.53 -1.71 10.50
C ARG A 41 -11.85 -2.38 10.92
N VAL A 42 -12.45 -1.96 12.03
CA VAL A 42 -13.76 -2.46 12.49
C VAL A 42 -14.88 -1.95 11.58
N GLU A 43 -14.92 -0.65 11.30
CA GLU A 43 -15.90 -0.03 10.38
C GLU A 43 -15.85 -0.67 8.98
N ARG A 44 -14.64 -1.02 8.51
CA ARG A 44 -14.44 -1.75 7.24
C ARG A 44 -14.94 -3.19 7.27
N ARG A 45 -14.76 -3.91 8.39
CA ARG A 45 -15.25 -5.30 8.53
C ARG A 45 -16.77 -5.34 8.52
N GLU A 46 -17.42 -4.36 9.13
CA GLU A 46 -18.87 -4.17 9.07
C GLU A 46 -19.34 -3.84 7.63
N ARG A 47 -18.65 -2.94 6.93
CA ARG A 47 -18.99 -2.56 5.54
C ARG A 47 -18.91 -3.72 4.54
N MET A 48 -18.00 -4.68 4.75
CA MET A 48 -17.85 -5.87 3.91
C MET A 48 -18.71 -7.06 4.37
N ARG A 49 -19.47 -6.93 5.46
CA ARG A 49 -20.35 -7.98 5.96
C ARG A 49 -21.47 -8.24 4.93
N LYS A 50 -21.75 -9.51 4.68
CA LYS A 50 -22.74 -9.98 3.70
C LYS A 50 -22.52 -9.54 2.24
N SER A 51 -21.30 -9.11 1.87
CA SER A 51 -20.96 -8.74 0.48
C SER A 51 -20.75 -9.93 -0.47
N ALA A 52 -20.73 -11.16 0.04
CA ALA A 52 -20.54 -12.39 -0.74
C ALA A 52 -21.32 -13.55 -0.14
N LEU A 53 -21.74 -14.51 -0.99
CA LEU A 53 -22.41 -15.73 -0.56
C LEU A 53 -21.51 -16.61 0.33
N CYS A 54 -22.10 -17.15 1.38
CA CYS A 54 -21.44 -18.10 2.25
C CYS A 54 -21.22 -19.42 1.52
N LYS A 55 -19.97 -19.88 1.45
CA LYS A 55 -19.61 -21.17 0.82
C LYS A 55 -20.14 -22.40 1.55
N HIS A 56 -20.65 -22.23 2.77
CA HIS A 56 -21.20 -23.31 3.58
C HIS A 56 -22.73 -23.33 3.58
N PHE A 57 -23.39 -22.32 3.01
CA PHE A 57 -24.85 -22.24 3.00
C PHE A 57 -25.48 -23.39 2.21
N ASP A 58 -25.00 -23.68 1.00
CA ASP A 58 -25.55 -24.73 0.13
C ASP A 58 -25.01 -26.15 0.44
N LYS A 59 -24.22 -26.32 1.51
CA LYS A 59 -23.69 -27.64 1.88
C LYS A 59 -24.75 -28.43 2.65
N PRO A 60 -24.75 -29.77 2.58
CA PRO A 60 -25.78 -30.62 3.20
C PRO A 60 -25.89 -30.49 4.74
N GLY A 61 -24.91 -29.85 5.41
CA GLY A 61 -24.97 -29.52 6.84
C GLY A 61 -25.21 -28.04 7.17
N GLY A 62 -25.51 -27.20 6.16
CA GLY A 62 -25.68 -25.76 6.33
C GLY A 62 -24.44 -25.02 6.84
N CYS A 63 -24.60 -23.72 7.10
CA CYS A 63 -23.53 -22.91 7.68
C CYS A 63 -23.46 -23.12 9.20
N PRO A 64 -22.32 -23.53 9.78
CA PRO A 64 -22.19 -23.75 11.22
C PRO A 64 -22.05 -22.45 12.03
N PHE A 65 -21.95 -21.30 11.37
CA PHE A 65 -21.73 -20.01 12.03
C PHE A 65 -23.05 -19.23 12.19
N PRO A 66 -23.53 -19.01 13.43
CA PRO A 66 -24.78 -18.26 13.67
C PRO A 66 -24.66 -16.78 13.27
N ASN A 67 -23.50 -16.16 13.54
CA ASN A 67 -23.17 -14.81 13.12
C ASN A 67 -22.27 -14.81 11.87
N CYS A 68 -22.66 -15.55 10.83
CA CYS A 68 -21.90 -15.63 9.60
C CYS A 68 -21.68 -14.25 8.98
N LYS A 69 -20.42 -13.97 8.61
CA LYS A 69 -20.03 -12.70 7.95
C LYS A 69 -20.40 -12.64 6.47
N TYR A 70 -20.85 -13.75 5.89
CA TYR A 70 -21.21 -13.91 4.49
C TYR A 70 -22.74 -14.11 4.37
N ALA A 71 -23.31 -13.75 3.23
CA ALA A 71 -24.75 -13.82 2.97
C ALA A 71 -25.23 -15.27 2.82
N HIS A 72 -26.34 -15.62 3.45
CA HIS A 72 -27.02 -16.93 3.33
C HIS A 72 -28.13 -16.90 2.27
N GLY A 73 -27.77 -16.48 1.05
CA GLY A 73 -28.71 -16.33 -0.07
C GLY A 73 -28.58 -14.97 -0.75
N ARG A 74 -29.17 -14.85 -1.94
CA ARG A 74 -29.08 -13.62 -2.77
C ARG A 74 -29.79 -12.42 -2.14
N ALA A 75 -30.84 -12.64 -1.36
CA ALA A 75 -31.57 -11.58 -0.67
C ALA A 75 -30.76 -10.93 0.47
N GLU A 76 -29.76 -11.63 1.01
CA GLU A 76 -28.89 -11.11 2.06
C GLU A 76 -27.63 -10.41 1.53
N ILE A 77 -27.37 -10.48 0.22
CA ILE A 77 -26.19 -9.89 -0.38
C ILE A 77 -26.29 -8.37 -0.36
N SER A 78 -25.34 -7.73 0.32
CA SER A 78 -25.15 -6.28 0.26
C SER A 78 -24.24 -5.94 -0.93
N ASP A 79 -24.85 -5.77 -2.11
CA ASP A 79 -24.14 -5.36 -3.35
C ASP A 79 -24.02 -3.83 -3.51
N ALA A 80 -24.70 -3.06 -2.65
CA ALA A 80 -24.82 -1.60 -2.75
C ALA A 80 -23.57 -0.82 -2.28
N GLY A 81 -22.59 -1.49 -1.67
CA GLY A 81 -21.35 -0.85 -1.23
C GLY A 81 -20.38 -0.56 -2.38
N PRO A 82 -19.58 0.52 -2.31
CA PRO A 82 -18.59 0.89 -3.35
C PRO A 82 -17.49 -0.18 -3.56
N HIS A 83 -17.35 -1.11 -2.62
CA HIS A 83 -16.38 -2.20 -2.65
C HIS A 83 -16.94 -3.55 -3.13
N SER A 84 -18.22 -3.63 -3.50
CA SER A 84 -18.77 -4.90 -4.00
C SER A 84 -18.09 -5.28 -5.33
N VAL A 85 -17.96 -6.57 -5.60
CA VAL A 85 -17.36 -7.05 -6.86
C VAL A 85 -18.14 -6.51 -8.07
N VAL A 86 -19.45 -6.30 -7.90
CA VAL A 86 -20.34 -5.70 -8.90
C VAL A 86 -20.05 -4.21 -9.08
N ALA A 87 -19.96 -3.43 -7.98
CA ALA A 87 -19.62 -2.01 -8.03
C ALA A 87 -18.24 -1.78 -8.65
N GLN A 88 -17.26 -2.63 -8.31
CA GLN A 88 -15.92 -2.54 -8.87
C GLN A 88 -15.89 -2.85 -10.38
N ARG A 89 -16.64 -3.86 -10.83
CA ARG A 89 -16.80 -4.17 -12.27
C ARG A 89 -17.54 -3.05 -13.01
N ARG A 90 -18.53 -2.43 -12.38
CA ARG A 90 -19.26 -1.28 -12.90
C ARG A 90 -18.33 -0.07 -13.06
N LEU A 91 -17.56 0.28 -12.03
CA LEU A 91 -16.52 1.31 -12.09
C LEU A 91 -15.50 1.04 -13.20
N ILE A 92 -15.05 -0.21 -13.40
CA ILE A 92 -14.17 -0.56 -14.53
C ILE A 92 -14.83 -0.24 -15.86
N ARG A 93 -16.09 -0.63 -16.03
CA ARG A 93 -16.83 -0.40 -17.27
C ARG A 93 -17.06 1.09 -17.51
N GLU A 94 -17.49 1.83 -16.49
CA GLU A 94 -17.70 3.28 -16.54
C GLU A 94 -16.40 4.02 -16.85
N GLN A 95 -15.28 3.66 -16.22
CA GLN A 95 -13.96 4.23 -16.55
C GLN A 95 -13.52 3.93 -17.99
N ALA A 96 -13.82 2.74 -18.51
CA ALA A 96 -13.54 2.38 -19.90
C ALA A 96 -14.44 3.14 -20.89
N ILE A 97 -15.73 3.31 -20.54
CA ILE A 97 -16.70 4.06 -21.33
C ILE A 97 -16.31 5.55 -21.35
N HIS A 98 -16.05 6.16 -20.20
CA HIS A 98 -15.64 7.57 -20.12
C HIS A 98 -14.40 7.84 -20.97
N ARG A 99 -13.41 6.94 -20.95
CA ARG A 99 -12.22 7.05 -21.81
C ARG A 99 -12.53 6.89 -23.30
N ALA A 100 -13.49 6.02 -23.65
CA ALA A 100 -13.94 5.91 -25.03
C ALA A 100 -14.71 7.17 -25.45
N GLU A 101 -15.61 7.68 -24.61
CA GLU A 101 -16.35 8.91 -24.84
C GLU A 101 -15.42 10.12 -24.95
N GLU A 102 -14.37 10.22 -24.13
CA GLU A 102 -13.30 11.23 -24.27
C GLU A 102 -12.52 11.07 -25.58
N GLN A 103 -12.33 9.83 -26.09
CA GLN A 103 -11.76 9.60 -27.42
C GLN A 103 -12.69 10.07 -28.55
N PHE A 104 -14.01 10.04 -28.34
CA PHE A 104 -15.02 10.38 -29.35
C PHE A 104 -15.60 11.80 -29.24
N GLN A 105 -15.41 12.51 -28.11
CA GLN A 105 -15.74 13.93 -27.96
C GLN A 105 -14.64 14.81 -28.58
N THR A 106 -14.39 14.61 -29.87
CA THR A 106 -13.88 15.67 -30.73
C THR A 106 -15.01 16.67 -30.95
N ALA A 107 -14.86 17.87 -30.43
CA ALA A 107 -15.74 18.99 -30.71
C ALA A 107 -15.91 19.16 -32.23
N ASP A 108 -17.08 19.67 -32.61
CA ASP A 108 -17.50 19.96 -33.97
C ASP A 108 -16.40 20.44 -34.93
N ALA A 109 -16.56 20.02 -36.19
CA ALA A 109 -15.90 20.52 -37.39
C ALA A 109 -14.35 20.46 -37.45
N GLY A 110 -13.84 19.28 -37.82
CA GLY A 110 -12.85 19.17 -38.91
C GLY A 110 -11.41 19.63 -38.66
N THR A 111 -11.04 20.11 -37.47
CA THR A 111 -9.64 20.44 -37.18
C THR A 111 -9.06 19.47 -36.15
N VAL A 112 -8.40 18.41 -36.63
CA VAL A 112 -7.62 17.48 -35.80
C VAL A 112 -6.37 18.20 -35.32
N THR A 113 -6.49 19.04 -34.30
CA THR A 113 -5.32 19.53 -33.56
C THR A 113 -4.87 18.42 -32.62
N SER A 114 -3.62 17.97 -32.75
CA SER A 114 -3.01 16.94 -31.89
C SER A 114 -2.80 17.38 -30.43
N LYS A 115 -3.37 18.52 -30.02
CA LYS A 115 -3.28 19.07 -28.65
C LYS A 115 -3.98 18.21 -27.59
N ARG A 116 -4.82 17.24 -27.97
CA ARG A 116 -5.65 16.44 -27.03
C ARG A 116 -5.25 14.98 -26.88
N ARG A 117 -3.97 14.65 -26.87
CA ARG A 117 -3.53 13.35 -26.33
C ARG A 117 -2.49 13.65 -25.27
N GLY A 118 -2.95 13.70 -24.01
CA GLY A 118 -2.08 13.80 -22.85
C GLY A 118 -0.98 12.73 -22.85
N THR A 119 -0.08 12.82 -21.88
CA THR A 119 1.03 11.87 -21.76
C THR A 119 0.54 10.42 -21.67
N MET A 120 1.43 9.45 -21.91
CA MET A 120 1.09 8.03 -21.77
C MET A 120 0.55 7.71 -20.36
N ILE A 121 1.02 8.45 -19.35
CA ILE A 121 0.56 8.37 -17.96
C ILE A 121 -0.89 8.84 -17.87
N GLU A 122 -1.19 10.04 -18.34
CA GLU A 122 -2.55 10.61 -18.27
C GLU A 122 -3.60 9.76 -18.98
N ARG A 123 -3.21 9.09 -20.08
CA ARG A 123 -4.14 8.26 -20.86
C ARG A 123 -4.42 6.89 -20.25
N TYR A 124 -3.41 6.26 -19.64
CA TYR A 124 -3.50 4.84 -19.25
C TYR A 124 -3.40 4.59 -17.75
N TYR A 125 -2.94 5.57 -16.98
CA TYR A 125 -2.70 5.46 -15.55
C TYR A 125 -3.62 6.39 -14.76
N THR A 126 -4.06 5.89 -13.62
CA THR A 126 -4.67 6.69 -12.55
C THR A 126 -3.55 7.10 -11.60
N GLU A 127 -3.22 8.39 -11.59
CA GLU A 127 -2.18 8.95 -10.73
C GLU A 127 -2.70 9.09 -9.30
N MET A 128 -2.06 8.36 -8.38
CA MET A 128 -2.35 8.42 -6.95
C MET A 128 -1.05 8.62 -6.17
N PHE A 129 -1.14 9.13 -4.94
CA PHE A 129 0.01 9.52 -4.13
C PHE A 129 -0.16 9.03 -2.69
N SER A 130 0.92 8.49 -2.14
CA SER A 130 1.09 8.22 -0.72
C SER A 130 1.86 9.39 -0.10
N CYS A 131 1.16 10.21 0.68
CA CYS A 131 1.76 11.34 1.37
C CYS A 131 2.31 10.96 2.75
N ASP A 132 3.34 11.70 3.16
CA ASP A 132 3.93 11.63 4.50
C ASP A 132 4.22 10.17 4.91
N THR A 133 5.01 9.46 4.10
CA THR A 133 5.24 8.02 4.30
C THR A 133 5.83 7.77 5.70
N ARG A 134 5.11 6.98 6.50
CA ARG A 134 5.43 6.71 7.92
C ARG A 134 5.51 7.95 8.83
N GLY A 135 4.79 9.02 8.49
CA GLY A 135 4.70 10.24 9.31
C GLY A 135 5.91 11.15 9.17
N LYS A 136 6.81 10.88 8.22
CA LYS A 136 7.90 11.80 7.87
C LYS A 136 7.38 12.79 6.83
N ALA A 137 7.52 14.08 7.14
CA ALA A 137 7.02 15.13 6.27
C ALA A 137 7.74 15.10 4.91
N LEU A 138 6.97 15.26 3.83
CA LEU A 138 7.44 15.40 2.45
C LEU A 138 8.05 14.13 1.82
N GLU A 139 8.16 13.01 2.52
CA GLU A 139 8.55 11.72 1.94
C GLU A 139 7.40 11.12 1.13
N ASP A 140 7.09 11.76 0.00
CA ASP A 140 5.98 11.42 -0.89
C ASP A 140 6.39 10.43 -1.97
N GLN A 141 5.52 9.45 -2.19
CA GLN A 141 5.68 8.46 -3.24
C GLN A 141 4.42 8.45 -4.10
N TYR A 142 4.60 8.27 -5.41
CA TYR A 142 3.48 8.10 -6.32
C TYR A 142 3.21 6.61 -6.54
N VAL A 143 1.94 6.31 -6.82
CA VAL A 143 1.43 5.01 -7.20
C VAL A 143 0.52 5.20 -8.41
N HIS A 144 1.04 4.90 -9.59
CA HIS A 144 0.30 5.02 -10.84
C HIS A 144 -0.36 3.68 -11.17
N MET A 145 -1.69 3.63 -11.13
CA MET A 145 -2.43 2.41 -11.45
C MET A 145 -2.85 2.39 -12.92
N HIS A 146 -2.32 1.44 -13.68
CA HIS A 146 -2.70 1.21 -15.07
C HIS A 146 -4.14 0.67 -15.19
N SER A 147 -4.75 0.81 -16.37
CA SER A 147 -6.04 0.19 -16.71
C SER A 147 -6.07 -1.34 -16.47
N ASN A 148 -4.94 -2.02 -16.69
CA ASN A 148 -4.73 -3.45 -16.42
C ASN A 148 -4.54 -3.78 -14.93
N ARG A 149 -4.69 -2.80 -14.04
CA ARG A 149 -4.53 -2.92 -12.57
C ARG A 149 -3.12 -3.27 -12.11
N LEU A 150 -2.11 -3.06 -12.95
CA LEU A 150 -0.72 -3.02 -12.51
C LEU A 150 -0.45 -1.64 -11.93
N CYS A 151 0.24 -1.59 -10.80
CA CYS A 151 0.61 -0.36 -10.13
C CYS A 151 2.11 -0.14 -10.25
N VAL A 152 2.49 1.01 -10.77
CA VAL A 152 3.89 1.47 -10.82
C VAL A 152 4.12 2.37 -9.62
N VAL A 153 5.13 2.06 -8.82
CA VAL A 153 5.49 2.83 -7.62
C VAL A 153 6.80 3.57 -7.86
N GLY A 154 6.86 4.83 -7.45
CA GLY A 154 8.08 5.62 -7.51
C GLY A 154 8.06 6.85 -6.62
N ILE A 155 9.09 7.68 -6.76
CA ILE A 155 9.29 8.88 -5.94
C ILE A 155 8.51 10.07 -6.53
N ALA A 156 7.75 10.78 -5.69
CA ALA A 156 7.07 12.00 -6.12
C ALA A 156 8.06 13.17 -6.29
N ALA A 157 7.75 14.10 -7.19
CA ALA A 157 8.62 15.25 -7.47
C ALA A 157 8.84 16.18 -6.25
N SER A 158 7.92 16.16 -5.26
CA SER A 158 8.04 16.93 -4.02
C SER A 158 9.06 16.35 -3.03
N HIS A 159 9.51 15.11 -3.25
CA HIS A 159 10.30 14.38 -2.26
C HIS A 159 11.67 15.06 -2.04
N PRO A 160 12.14 15.21 -0.78
CA PRO A 160 13.41 15.87 -0.46
C PRO A 160 14.62 15.31 -1.22
N ALA A 161 14.65 13.98 -1.42
CA ALA A 161 15.70 13.32 -2.20
C ALA A 161 15.86 13.86 -3.63
N MET A 162 14.80 14.39 -4.25
CA MET A 162 14.86 15.00 -5.58
C MET A 162 15.58 16.36 -5.57
N GLN A 163 15.50 17.08 -4.44
CA GLN A 163 16.11 18.39 -4.25
C GLN A 163 17.59 18.27 -3.88
N GLU A 164 17.92 17.35 -2.97
CA GLU A 164 19.28 17.15 -2.47
C GLU A 164 20.18 16.39 -3.46
N GLY A 165 19.59 15.75 -4.48
CA GLY A 165 20.29 14.96 -5.49
C GLY A 165 20.65 13.56 -4.98
N ILE A 166 20.44 12.57 -5.83
CA ILE A 166 20.61 11.16 -5.47
C ILE A 166 22.03 10.71 -5.83
N GLU A 167 22.69 10.05 -4.89
CA GLU A 167 24.03 9.47 -5.05
C GLU A 167 23.97 7.97 -5.34
N SER A 168 23.20 7.21 -4.55
CA SER A 168 23.03 5.77 -4.77
C SER A 168 21.66 5.27 -4.31
N VAL A 169 21.24 4.13 -4.87
CA VAL A 169 19.98 3.46 -4.52
C VAL A 169 20.30 2.00 -4.20
N GLU A 170 20.05 1.62 -2.95
CA GLU A 170 20.30 0.27 -2.46
C GLU A 170 18.97 -0.45 -2.22
N PHE A 171 18.69 -1.50 -3.01
CA PHE A 171 17.50 -2.32 -2.82
C PHE A 171 17.73 -3.39 -1.76
N SER A 172 16.65 -3.73 -1.04
CA SER A 172 16.67 -4.84 -0.10
C SER A 172 16.84 -6.17 -0.85
N GLN A 173 17.71 -7.05 -0.34
CA GLN A 173 18.03 -8.35 -0.98
C GLN A 173 16.78 -9.19 -1.30
N ASN A 174 15.83 -9.25 -0.35
CA ASN A 174 14.56 -9.97 -0.51
C ASN A 174 13.73 -9.55 -1.74
N ILE A 175 13.91 -8.30 -2.19
CA ILE A 175 13.17 -7.72 -3.30
C ILE A 175 13.87 -7.98 -4.62
N LEU A 176 15.21 -7.93 -4.62
CA LEU A 176 16.03 -8.26 -5.80
C LEU A 176 15.93 -9.73 -6.16
N GLU A 177 15.91 -10.62 -5.17
CA GLU A 177 15.79 -12.06 -5.41
C GLU A 177 14.37 -12.48 -5.88
N SER A 178 13.37 -11.60 -5.73
CA SER A 178 11.99 -11.88 -6.10
C SER A 178 11.80 -11.83 -7.62
N ARG A 179 12.07 -12.95 -8.29
CA ARG A 179 11.83 -13.09 -9.73
C ARG A 179 10.52 -13.80 -10.03
N VAL A 180 9.58 -13.08 -10.65
CA VAL A 180 8.30 -13.64 -11.08
C VAL A 180 8.48 -14.46 -12.35
N THR A 181 8.12 -15.75 -12.29
CA THR A 181 8.20 -16.65 -13.45
C THR A 181 6.86 -17.30 -13.81
N GLY A 182 6.65 -17.47 -15.11
CA GLY A 182 5.52 -18.18 -15.70
C GLY A 182 4.16 -17.45 -15.62
N LYS A 183 3.16 -17.98 -16.34
CA LYS A 183 1.79 -17.42 -16.39
C LYS A 183 1.10 -17.35 -15.02
N LYS A 184 1.50 -18.22 -14.09
CA LYS A 184 0.98 -18.27 -12.70
C LYS A 184 1.68 -17.28 -11.77
N LYS A 185 2.63 -16.48 -12.27
CA LYS A 185 3.38 -15.49 -11.49
C LYS A 185 4.00 -16.09 -10.22
N LYS A 186 4.57 -17.30 -10.35
CA LYS A 186 5.20 -18.00 -9.22
C LYS A 186 6.52 -17.31 -8.88
N GLY A 187 6.84 -17.20 -7.58
CA GLY A 187 8.05 -16.53 -7.09
C GLY A 187 7.89 -15.05 -6.79
N GLY A 188 6.72 -14.44 -7.06
CA GLY A 188 6.47 -13.05 -6.69
C GLY A 188 6.27 -12.86 -5.20
N LEU A 189 7.13 -12.06 -4.57
CA LEU A 189 7.01 -11.67 -3.17
C LEU A 189 5.72 -10.87 -2.95
N PHE A 190 4.94 -11.25 -1.93
CA PHE A 190 3.75 -10.47 -1.55
C PHE A 190 4.16 -9.34 -0.60
N LEU A 191 4.09 -8.11 -1.09
CA LEU A 191 4.46 -6.90 -0.36
C LEU A 191 3.29 -6.39 0.49
N LEU A 192 3.63 -5.78 1.62
CA LEU A 192 2.71 -5.02 2.47
C LEU A 192 2.98 -3.52 2.27
N PRO A 193 2.03 -2.62 2.61
CA PRO A 193 2.21 -1.18 2.41
C PRO A 193 3.46 -0.61 3.10
N ASN A 194 3.83 -1.19 4.24
CA ASN A 194 4.95 -0.75 5.08
C ASN A 194 6.25 -1.50 4.78
N THR A 195 6.30 -2.37 3.77
CA THR A 195 7.51 -3.08 3.40
C THR A 195 8.52 -2.10 2.79
N ALA A 196 9.72 -2.03 3.38
CA ALA A 196 10.82 -1.21 2.88
C ALA A 196 11.33 -1.81 1.56
N LEU A 197 11.50 -0.96 0.56
CA LEU A 197 11.94 -1.36 -0.78
C LEU A 197 13.44 -1.16 -0.95
N CYS A 198 13.83 0.10 -0.89
CA CYS A 198 15.20 0.55 -1.07
C CYS A 198 15.50 1.72 -0.15
N VAL A 199 16.79 1.94 0.06
CA VAL A 199 17.34 3.12 0.71
C VAL A 199 18.02 3.95 -0.36
N VAL A 200 17.59 5.20 -0.47
CA VAL A 200 18.16 6.20 -1.38
C VAL A 200 19.11 7.06 -0.57
N LYS A 201 20.39 7.09 -0.96
CA LYS A 201 21.41 7.96 -0.37
C LYS A 201 21.53 9.22 -1.21
N CYS A 202 21.47 10.37 -0.55
CA CYS A 202 21.60 11.67 -1.18
C CYS A 202 23.02 12.21 -1.04
N LYS A 203 23.40 13.12 -1.94
CA LYS A 203 24.71 13.80 -1.91
C LYS A 203 24.94 14.63 -0.65
N SER A 204 23.86 14.99 0.04
CA SER A 204 23.86 15.63 1.36
C SER A 204 24.31 14.70 2.49
N GLY A 205 24.49 13.40 2.22
CA GLY A 205 24.74 12.35 3.23
C GLY A 205 23.47 11.84 3.92
N ARG A 206 22.27 12.32 3.54
CA ARG A 206 21.00 11.85 4.11
C ARG A 206 20.51 10.60 3.40
N GLU A 207 19.85 9.73 4.16
CA GLU A 207 19.28 8.48 3.65
C GLU A 207 17.75 8.48 3.77
N PHE A 208 17.08 8.09 2.68
CA PHE A 208 15.62 8.02 2.59
C PHE A 208 15.19 6.58 2.31
N THR A 209 14.39 6.00 3.21
CA THR A 209 13.83 4.66 3.02
C THR A 209 12.50 4.76 2.28
N LEU A 210 12.40 4.08 1.15
CA LEU A 210 11.20 4.02 0.33
C LEU A 210 10.39 2.76 0.64
N TYR A 211 9.09 2.83 0.41
CA TYR A 211 8.14 1.79 0.83
C TYR A 211 7.20 1.41 -0.29
N SER A 212 6.66 0.19 -0.21
CA SER A 212 5.71 -0.33 -1.20
C SER A 212 4.45 0.55 -1.38
N CYS A 213 4.01 1.23 -0.31
CA CYS A 213 2.79 2.04 -0.21
C CYS A 213 1.48 1.26 -0.38
N ILE A 214 1.50 0.19 -1.17
CA ILE A 214 0.38 -0.68 -1.46
C ILE A 214 0.75 -2.13 -1.16
N ARG A 215 -0.28 -2.96 -0.98
CA ARG A 215 -0.13 -4.41 -0.91
C ARG A 215 -0.33 -5.04 -2.28
N GLY A 216 0.42 -6.09 -2.54
CA GLY A 216 0.29 -6.85 -3.79
C GLY A 216 1.49 -7.74 -4.05
N SER A 217 1.41 -8.52 -5.11
CA SER A 217 2.54 -9.32 -5.57
C SER A 217 3.49 -8.44 -6.37
N LEU A 218 4.75 -8.40 -5.96
CA LEU A 218 5.83 -7.79 -6.72
C LEU A 218 5.96 -8.50 -8.08
N ILE A 219 6.04 -7.73 -9.16
CA ILE A 219 6.19 -8.22 -10.54
C ILE A 219 7.59 -7.94 -11.06
N GLU A 220 8.06 -6.72 -10.88
CA GLU A 220 9.31 -6.22 -11.45
C GLU A 220 9.93 -5.19 -10.53
N VAL A 221 11.26 -5.20 -10.48
CA VAL A 221 12.10 -4.24 -9.73
C VAL A 221 13.02 -3.58 -10.74
N ASN A 222 13.19 -2.26 -10.63
CA ASN A 222 14.08 -1.53 -11.52
C ASN A 222 15.54 -1.65 -11.04
N GLU A 223 16.20 -2.75 -11.42
CA GLU A 223 17.60 -3.01 -11.09
C GLU A 223 18.56 -1.94 -11.66
N ARG A 224 18.14 -1.23 -12.72
CA ARG A 224 18.93 -0.16 -13.36
C ARG A 224 19.24 1.00 -12.43
N LEU A 225 18.48 1.19 -11.36
CA LEU A 225 18.73 2.27 -10.39
C LEU A 225 20.00 2.02 -9.56
N GLN A 226 20.51 0.78 -9.50
CA GLN A 226 21.80 0.48 -8.85
C GLN A 226 22.99 0.96 -9.69
N THR A 227 22.88 0.88 -11.02
CA THR A 227 23.92 1.35 -11.95
C THR A 227 23.77 2.83 -12.29
N GLU A 228 22.54 3.32 -12.46
CA GLU A 228 22.24 4.68 -12.89
C GLU A 228 21.23 5.36 -11.95
N PRO A 229 21.66 5.82 -10.75
CA PRO A 229 20.77 6.46 -9.78
C PRO A 229 20.20 7.80 -10.28
N THR A 230 20.87 8.46 -11.23
CA THR A 230 20.44 9.72 -11.86
C THR A 230 19.09 9.59 -12.58
N LEU A 231 18.73 8.37 -13.02
CA LEU A 231 17.45 8.10 -13.70
C LEU A 231 16.25 8.46 -12.83
N LEU A 232 16.38 8.25 -11.52
CA LEU A 232 15.35 8.56 -10.54
C LEU A 232 15.11 10.06 -10.42
N GLN A 233 16.12 10.90 -10.70
CA GLN A 233 15.99 12.35 -10.68
C GLN A 233 15.44 12.92 -11.99
N GLN A 234 15.95 12.44 -13.14
CA GLN A 234 15.58 12.97 -14.45
C GLN A 234 14.23 12.45 -14.95
N LYS A 235 13.92 11.18 -14.68
CA LYS A 235 12.79 10.46 -15.28
C LYS A 235 11.94 9.76 -14.21
N HIS A 236 11.70 10.44 -13.09
CA HIS A 236 10.98 9.88 -11.95
C HIS A 236 9.62 9.27 -12.32
N GLN A 237 8.88 9.80 -13.30
CA GLN A 237 7.56 9.26 -13.70
C GLN A 237 7.60 8.17 -14.77
N THR A 238 8.72 8.00 -15.48
CA THR A 238 8.82 7.11 -16.64
C THR A 238 9.81 5.98 -16.35
N ASP A 239 11.06 6.12 -16.77
CA ASP A 239 12.08 5.08 -16.67
C ASP A 239 12.63 4.92 -15.24
N GLY A 240 12.47 5.96 -14.40
CA GLY A 240 12.89 6.00 -13.00
C GLY A 240 11.86 5.47 -12.02
N TYR A 241 11.05 4.48 -12.41
CA TYR A 241 10.16 3.80 -11.47
C TYR A 241 10.95 2.88 -10.53
N LEU A 242 10.41 2.58 -9.34
CA LEU A 242 11.08 1.69 -8.38
C LEU A 242 10.69 0.23 -8.62
N ILE A 243 9.38 -0.04 -8.61
CA ILE A 243 8.81 -1.38 -8.71
C ILE A 243 7.46 -1.36 -9.42
N ILE A 244 7.07 -2.51 -9.95
CA ILE A 244 5.74 -2.79 -10.47
C ILE A 244 5.07 -3.84 -9.58
N ILE A 245 3.91 -3.52 -9.05
CA ILE A 245 3.12 -4.37 -8.17
C ILE A 245 1.82 -4.75 -8.86
N GLN A 246 1.38 -6.00 -8.67
CA GLN A 246 0.03 -6.43 -8.96
C GLN A 246 -0.79 -6.62 -7.67
N PRO A 247 -1.72 -5.71 -7.36
CA PRO A 247 -2.70 -5.92 -6.30
C PRO A 247 -3.67 -7.06 -6.61
N LYS A 248 -4.26 -7.62 -5.55
CA LYS A 248 -5.42 -8.51 -5.70
C LYS A 248 -6.63 -7.68 -6.13
N LYS A 249 -7.44 -8.21 -7.05
CA LYS A 249 -8.63 -7.52 -7.58
C LYS A 249 -9.55 -6.99 -6.48
N VAL A 250 -9.83 -7.81 -5.47
CA VAL A 250 -10.69 -7.46 -4.31
C VAL A 250 -10.12 -6.29 -3.50
N GLU A 251 -8.81 -6.11 -3.52
CA GLU A 251 -8.11 -5.13 -2.68
C GLU A 251 -7.88 -3.78 -3.37
N VAL A 252 -8.14 -3.69 -4.68
CA VAL A 252 -7.87 -2.47 -5.47
C VAL A 252 -8.68 -1.28 -4.98
N ALA A 253 -9.98 -1.45 -4.71
CA ALA A 253 -10.81 -0.36 -4.19
C ALA A 253 -10.27 0.17 -2.84
N GLU A 254 -9.82 -0.74 -1.99
CA GLU A 254 -9.25 -0.43 -0.68
C GLU A 254 -7.89 0.27 -0.77
N ILE A 255 -7.14 0.02 -1.85
CA ILE A 255 -5.88 0.71 -2.15
C ILE A 255 -6.16 2.12 -2.67
N GLN A 256 -7.13 2.27 -3.57
CA GLN A 256 -7.49 3.57 -4.14
C GLN A 256 -7.97 4.54 -3.06
N GLU A 257 -8.76 4.09 -2.08
CA GLU A 257 -9.19 4.94 -0.96
C GLU A 257 -8.09 5.26 0.07
N SER A 258 -7.03 4.45 0.10
CA SER A 258 -5.91 4.70 1.01
C SER A 258 -4.94 5.76 0.49
N LEU A 259 -5.00 6.07 -0.81
CA LEU A 259 -4.10 6.98 -1.51
C LEU A 259 -4.86 8.24 -1.93
N LEU A 260 -4.12 9.34 -2.11
CA LEU A 260 -4.69 10.60 -2.61
C LEU A 260 -4.65 10.61 -4.12
N SER A 261 -5.71 11.09 -4.77
CA SER A 261 -5.69 11.38 -6.20
C SER A 261 -4.73 12.54 -6.53
N LYS A 262 -4.36 12.70 -7.80
CA LYS A 262 -3.50 13.80 -8.27
C LYS A 262 -3.98 15.18 -7.83
N ASP A 263 -5.28 15.44 -7.89
CA ASP A 263 -5.84 16.75 -7.56
C ASP A 263 -5.87 16.99 -6.05
N GLU A 264 -6.25 15.98 -5.26
CA GLU A 264 -6.17 16.02 -3.80
C GLU A 264 -4.73 16.18 -3.33
N TYR A 265 -3.77 15.51 -3.98
CA TYR A 265 -2.36 15.62 -3.68
C TYR A 265 -1.83 17.03 -3.94
N LYS A 266 -2.18 17.62 -5.09
CA LYS A 266 -1.85 19.01 -5.40
C LYS A 266 -2.43 19.94 -4.35
N GLN A 267 -3.68 19.76 -3.94
CA GLN A 267 -4.29 20.57 -2.88
C GLN A 267 -3.58 20.38 -1.54
N PHE A 268 -3.29 19.14 -1.15
CA PHE A 268 -2.60 18.81 0.10
C PHE A 268 -1.21 19.44 0.20
N ARG A 269 -0.50 19.57 -0.92
CA ARG A 269 0.82 20.22 -1.00
C ARG A 269 0.77 21.70 -1.37
N ALA A 270 -0.30 22.17 -2.01
CA ALA A 270 -0.52 23.59 -2.30
C ALA A 270 -1.00 24.37 -1.07
N ILE A 271 -1.57 23.71 -0.06
CA ILE A 271 -1.79 24.33 1.26
C ILE A 271 -0.41 24.65 1.83
N PRO A 272 -0.01 25.94 1.90
CA PRO A 272 1.27 26.31 2.48
C PRO A 272 1.27 25.87 3.94
N GLN A 273 2.43 25.46 4.45
CA GLN A 273 2.71 25.06 5.84
C GLN A 273 2.19 26.02 6.94
N SER A 274 1.64 27.19 6.57
CA SER A 274 0.92 28.15 7.40
C SER A 274 -0.03 27.57 8.47
N VAL A 275 -0.74 26.46 8.21
CA VAL A 275 -1.66 25.87 9.22
C VAL A 275 -0.95 24.92 10.19
N LYS A 276 0.12 24.24 9.74
CA LYS A 276 0.90 23.35 10.62
C LYS A 276 1.81 24.15 11.55
N ASP A 277 2.33 25.28 11.10
CA ASP A 277 3.09 26.21 11.95
C ASP A 277 2.17 26.95 12.92
N ALA A 278 0.94 27.34 12.49
CA ALA A 278 -0.03 27.95 13.39
C ALA A 278 -0.42 27.01 14.56
N ALA A 279 -0.61 25.72 14.30
CA ALA A 279 -0.92 24.74 15.35
C ALA A 279 0.25 24.53 16.33
N ALA A 280 1.50 24.55 15.84
CA ALA A 280 2.69 24.45 16.68
C ALA A 280 2.93 25.71 17.54
N VAL A 281 2.62 26.90 17.01
CA VAL A 281 2.76 28.17 17.74
C VAL A 281 1.68 28.33 18.83
N THR A 282 0.44 27.89 18.60
CA THR A 282 -0.60 27.89 19.65
C THR A 282 -0.33 26.91 20.79
N ALA A 283 0.39 25.80 20.54
CA ALA A 283 0.78 24.88 21.59
C ALA A 283 1.90 25.46 22.49
N ALA A 284 2.85 26.20 21.91
CA ALA A 284 3.95 26.82 22.65
C ALA A 284 3.53 28.05 23.48
N ALA A 285 2.41 28.70 23.13
CA ALA A 285 1.90 29.87 23.87
C ALA A 285 1.15 29.50 25.17
N SER A 286 0.74 28.24 25.37
CA SER A 286 -0.01 27.83 26.56
C SER A 286 0.86 27.38 27.76
N GLU A 287 2.19 27.28 27.59
CA GLU A 287 3.12 26.87 28.66
C GLU A 287 3.84 28.02 29.38
N LYS A 288 3.59 29.28 28.99
CA LYS A 288 4.14 30.46 29.69
C LYS A 288 3.02 31.31 30.30
N LYS A 289 2.39 30.81 31.35
CA LYS A 289 1.64 31.64 32.30
C LYS A 289 2.44 31.70 33.61
N PRO A 290 3.05 32.85 33.98
CA PRO A 290 3.64 32.99 35.31
C PRO A 290 2.51 33.04 36.34
N ALA A 291 2.59 32.17 37.35
CA ALA A 291 1.72 32.22 38.51
C ALA A 291 2.12 33.42 39.41
N PRO A 292 1.17 34.04 40.11
CA PRO A 292 1.37 35.26 40.89
C PRO A 292 2.24 35.06 42.14
#